data_AF-A0A7K8TEI1-F1
#
_entry.id   AF-A0A7K8TEI1-F1
#
_cell.length_a   1.000
_cell.length_b   1.000
_cell.length_c   1.000
_cell.angle_alpha   90.00
_cell.angle_beta   90.00
_cell.angle_gamma   90.00
#
_symmetry.space_group_name_H-M   'P 1'
#
loop_
_entity.id
_entity.type
_entity.pdbx_description
1 polymer ?
#
loop_
_entity_poly.entity_id
_entity_poly.type
_entity_poly.pdbx_seq_one_letter_code
_entity_poly.pdbx_strand_id
1 'polypeptide(L)'
;EVNRCRRRNPSELIKIKRNICPECGNLKQKHILCGYCYAKINAETRLIRMEIHKKEGGPFNTPAVETVVLCDVEKLTEKDEGKWIIERARKRPSWFVQN
;
A
#
# COMPACT_ATOMS: atom_id res chain seq x y z
N GLU A 1 -48.97 13.49 4.35
CA GLU A 1 -48.38 13.12 3.04
C GLU A 1 -47.21 14.02 2.59
N VAL A 2 -47.37 15.35 2.56
CA VAL A 2 -46.44 16.32 1.90
C VAL A 2 -44.96 16.14 2.27
N ASN A 3 -44.64 16.04 3.56
CA ASN A 3 -43.25 15.89 4.02
C ASN A 3 -42.61 14.57 3.60
N ARG A 4 -43.41 13.51 3.44
CA ARG A 4 -42.91 12.20 3.01
C ARG A 4 -42.52 12.25 1.54
N CYS A 5 -43.34 12.86 0.69
CA CYS A 5 -43.05 13.05 -0.74
C CYS A 5 -41.81 13.93 -0.94
N ARG A 6 -41.67 15.02 -0.17
CA ARG A 6 -40.49 15.88 -0.23
C ARG A 6 -39.20 15.14 0.14
N ARG A 7 -39.20 14.39 1.25
CA ARG A 7 -37.99 13.71 1.76
C ARG A 7 -37.63 12.44 0.98
N ARG A 8 -38.60 11.76 0.35
CA ARG A 8 -38.40 10.50 -0.38
C ARG A 8 -38.40 10.68 -1.90
N ASN A 9 -38.31 11.92 -2.39
CA ASN A 9 -38.10 12.18 -3.80
C ASN A 9 -36.79 11.49 -4.23
N PRO A 10 -36.75 10.75 -5.36
CA PRO A 10 -35.54 10.15 -5.89
C PRO A 10 -34.32 11.09 -6.00
N SER A 11 -34.53 12.40 -6.16
CA SER A 11 -33.45 13.40 -6.13
C SER A 11 -32.73 13.49 -4.78
N GLU A 12 -33.46 13.25 -3.69
CA GLU A 12 -32.97 13.31 -2.31
C GLU A 12 -32.39 11.97 -1.83
N LEU A 13 -32.56 10.90 -2.61
CA LEU A 13 -32.05 9.57 -2.26
C LEU A 13 -30.54 9.46 -2.55
N ILE A 14 -29.85 8.70 -1.71
CA ILE A 14 -28.43 8.40 -1.89
C ILE A 14 -28.25 7.58 -3.18
N LYS A 15 -27.47 8.11 -4.11
CA LYS A 15 -27.16 7.43 -5.37
C LYS A 15 -26.25 6.23 -5.13
N ILE A 16 -26.62 5.10 -5.74
CA ILE A 16 -25.80 3.87 -5.70
C ILE A 16 -24.53 4.09 -6.54
N LYS A 17 -23.36 3.92 -5.91
CA LYS A 17 -22.06 3.92 -6.59
C LYS A 17 -21.70 2.49 -7.01
N ARG A 18 -21.40 2.26 -8.29
CA ARG A 18 -21.08 0.93 -8.86
C ARG A 18 -19.60 0.74 -9.21
N ASN A 19 -18.74 1.61 -8.68
CA ASN A 19 -17.33 1.59 -9.03
C ASN A 19 -16.62 0.53 -8.19
N ILE A 20 -16.12 -0.51 -8.85
CA ILE A 20 -15.44 -1.65 -8.23
C ILE A 20 -13.94 -1.58 -8.55
N CYS A 21 -13.09 -2.00 -7.62
CA CYS A 21 -11.65 -2.10 -7.80
C CYS A 21 -11.30 -3.35 -8.62
N PRO A 22 -10.52 -3.23 -9.71
CA PRO A 22 -10.16 -4.39 -10.54
C PRO A 22 -9.25 -5.37 -9.81
N GLU A 23 -8.40 -4.90 -8.89
CA GLU A 23 -7.42 -5.74 -8.18
C GLU A 23 -8.03 -6.65 -7.11
N CYS A 24 -9.05 -6.17 -6.40
CA CYS A 24 -9.56 -6.86 -5.21
C CYS A 24 -11.09 -7.01 -5.16
N GLY A 25 -11.83 -6.47 -6.14
CA GLY A 25 -13.29 -6.55 -6.17
C GLY A 25 -14.03 -5.66 -5.14
N ASN A 26 -13.33 -4.94 -4.27
CA ASN A 26 -13.96 -4.02 -3.33
C ASN A 26 -14.46 -2.74 -4.01
N LEU A 27 -15.50 -2.11 -3.44
CA LEU A 27 -15.98 -0.81 -3.91
C LEU A 27 -14.89 0.26 -3.72
N LYS A 28 -14.65 1.09 -4.75
CA LYS A 28 -13.76 2.26 -4.70
C LYS A 28 -14.40 3.45 -5.40
N GLN A 29 -13.90 4.66 -5.18
CA GLN A 29 -14.28 5.81 -6.01
C GLN A 29 -13.35 5.90 -7.23
N LYS A 30 -13.82 6.39 -8.39
CA LYS A 30 -13.05 6.38 -9.65
C LYS A 30 -11.66 7.03 -9.52
N HIS A 31 -11.61 8.19 -8.86
CA HIS A 31 -10.42 9.02 -8.71
C HIS A 31 -9.75 8.89 -7.33
N ILE A 32 -10.08 7.84 -6.57
CA ILE A 32 -9.46 7.57 -5.26
C ILE A 32 -8.87 6.16 -5.29
N LEU A 33 -7.70 6.00 -4.67
CA LEU A 33 -7.10 4.69 -4.45
C LEU A 33 -8.07 3.77 -3.69
N CYS A 34 -7.99 2.47 -3.96
CA CYS A 34 -8.78 1.50 -3.19
C CYS A 34 -8.28 1.47 -1.75
N GLY A 35 -9.16 1.76 -0.78
CA GLY A 35 -8.78 1.77 0.63
C GLY A 35 -8.24 0.41 1.12
N TYR A 36 -8.78 -0.70 0.61
CA TYR A 36 -8.30 -2.04 0.96
C TYR A 36 -6.91 -2.34 0.42
N CYS A 37 -6.67 -2.08 -0.87
CA CYS A 37 -5.33 -2.28 -1.46
C CYS A 37 -4.30 -1.36 -0.81
N TYR A 38 -4.67 -0.10 -0.57
CA TYR A 38 -3.79 0.86 0.11
C TYR A 38 -3.42 0.41 1.52
N ALA A 39 -4.39 -0.11 2.29
CA ALA A 39 -4.13 -0.61 3.64
C ALA A 39 -3.11 -1.77 3.64
N LYS A 40 -3.16 -2.68 2.65
CA LYS A 40 -2.15 -3.75 2.49
C LYS A 40 -0.75 -3.19 2.25
N ILE A 41 -0.62 -2.23 1.34
CA ILE A 41 0.66 -1.58 1.03
C ILE A 41 1.18 -0.85 2.27
N ASN A 42 0.33 -0.11 2.97
CA ASN A 42 0.69 0.62 4.19
C ASN A 42 1.16 -0.31 5.32
N ALA A 43 0.53 -1.48 5.45
CA ALA A 43 0.97 -2.49 6.42
C ALA A 43 2.36 -3.03 6.09
N GLU A 44 2.65 -3.35 4.82
CA GLU A 44 3.97 -3.83 4.41
C GLU A 44 5.04 -2.75 4.56
N THR A 45 4.77 -1.52 4.13
CA THR A 45 5.73 -0.41 4.23
C THR A 45 6.02 -0.05 5.67
N ARG A 46 5.03 -0.15 6.58
CA ARG A 46 5.27 0.00 8.02
C ARG A 46 6.27 -1.02 8.54
N LEU A 47 6.15 -2.28 8.14
CA LEU A 47 7.09 -3.33 8.56
C LEU A 47 8.49 -3.09 8.00
N ILE A 48 8.62 -2.66 6.74
CA ILE A 48 9.90 -2.28 6.15
C ILE A 48 10.55 -1.14 6.95
N ARG A 49 9.78 -0.10 7.28
CA ARG A 49 10.27 1.03 8.12
C ARG A 49 10.73 0.58 9.51
N MET A 50 10.10 -0.43 10.09
CA MET A 50 10.55 -0.99 11.36
C MET A 50 11.89 -1.69 11.23
N GLU A 51 12.14 -2.43 10.14
CA GLU A 51 13.45 -3.04 9.89
C GLU A 51 14.53 -1.99 9.59
N ILE A 52 14.19 -0.93 8.86
CA ILE A 52 15.07 0.24 8.68
C ILE A 52 15.49 0.80 10.04
N HIS A 53 14.52 1.08 10.90
CA HIS A 53 14.79 1.70 12.19
C HIS A 53 15.67 0.83 13.09
N LYS A 54 15.44 -0.50 13.08
CA LYS A 54 16.32 -1.46 13.78
C LYS A 54 17.75 -1.43 13.24
N LYS A 55 17.92 -1.30 11.91
CA LYS A 55 19.24 -1.22 11.26
C LYS A 55 19.93 0.13 11.48
N GLU A 56 19.21 1.24 11.54
CA GLU A 56 19.76 2.57 11.86
C GLU A 56 20.26 2.63 13.31
N GLY A 57 19.61 1.91 14.23
CA GLY A 57 20.03 1.81 15.63
C GLY A 57 19.90 3.10 16.45
N GLY A 58 19.38 4.18 15.86
CA GLY A 58 19.22 5.47 16.52
C GLY A 58 18.79 6.59 15.56
N PRO A 59 18.43 7.77 16.11
CA PRO A 59 18.11 8.93 15.29
C PRO A 59 19.35 9.45 14.55
N PHE A 60 19.15 10.01 13.35
CA PHE A 60 20.19 10.62 12.49
C PHE A 60 21.26 9.67 11.90
N ASN A 61 21.00 8.35 11.90
CA ASN A 61 21.90 7.35 11.31
C ASN A 61 21.49 6.92 9.89
N THR A 62 20.82 7.79 9.15
CA THR A 62 20.33 7.48 7.80
C THR A 62 21.51 7.39 6.81
N PRO A 63 21.63 6.29 6.06
CA PRO A 63 22.74 6.11 5.13
C PRO A 63 22.64 7.03 3.90
N ALA A 64 23.80 7.41 3.35
CA ALA A 64 23.89 8.22 2.14
C ALA A 64 23.79 7.41 0.82
N VAL A 65 23.42 6.13 0.91
CA VAL A 65 23.29 5.22 -0.23
C VAL A 65 21.84 4.84 -0.46
N GLU A 66 21.51 4.44 -1.69
CA GLU A 66 20.20 3.91 -2.02
C GLU A 66 19.87 2.67 -1.19
N THR A 67 18.57 2.44 -0.99
CA THR A 67 18.07 1.37 -0.14
C THR A 67 17.30 0.35 -0.96
N VAL A 68 17.59 -0.94 -0.78
CA VAL A 68 16.95 -2.04 -1.50
C VAL A 68 16.29 -2.98 -0.52
N VAL A 69 15.06 -3.41 -0.79
CA VAL A 69 14.33 -4.38 0.03
C VAL A 69 14.48 -5.77 -0.58
N LEU A 70 15.07 -6.69 0.18
CA LEU A 70 15.25 -8.09 -0.21
C LEU A 70 14.24 -8.96 0.55
N CYS A 71 13.40 -9.69 -0.19
CA CYS A 71 12.47 -10.65 0.39
C CYS A 71 13.10 -12.05 0.48
N ASP A 72 12.47 -12.97 1.21
CA ASP A 72 12.99 -14.32 1.41
C ASP A 72 13.30 -15.04 0.08
N VAL A 73 14.45 -15.71 0.02
CA VAL A 73 14.92 -16.55 -1.10
C VAL A 73 15.36 -15.76 -2.34
N GLU A 74 15.36 -14.43 -2.30
CA GLU A 74 15.86 -13.59 -3.39
C GLU A 74 17.38 -13.39 -3.31
N LYS A 75 18.04 -13.37 -4.47
CA LYS A 75 19.45 -13.00 -4.58
C LYS A 75 19.58 -11.54 -5.00
N LEU A 76 20.65 -10.90 -4.54
CA LEU A 76 21.01 -9.56 -5.00
C LEU A 76 21.32 -9.59 -6.49
N THR A 77 20.80 -8.61 -7.21
CA THR A 77 21.16 -8.36 -8.61
C THR A 77 22.46 -7.56 -8.64
N GLU A 78 23.29 -7.71 -9.68
CA GLU A 78 24.55 -6.95 -9.86
C GLU A 78 24.34 -5.42 -9.78
N LYS A 79 23.14 -4.93 -10.14
CA LYS A 79 22.76 -3.50 -10.05
C LYS A 79 22.56 -2.99 -8.62
N ASP A 80 22.35 -3.89 -7.67
CA ASP A 80 22.08 -3.56 -6.27
C ASP A 80 23.34 -3.71 -5.39
N GLU A 81 24.49 -4.01 -5.99
CA GLU A 81 25.78 -4.03 -5.31
C GLU A 81 26.13 -2.64 -4.75
N GLY A 82 26.53 -2.60 -3.47
CA GLY A 82 26.87 -1.37 -2.77
C GLY A 82 25.68 -0.57 -2.22
N LYS A 83 24.44 -1.01 -2.44
CA LYS A 83 23.24 -0.41 -1.85
C LYS A 83 22.98 -0.94 -0.44
N TRP A 84 22.23 -0.18 0.36
CA TRP A 84 21.84 -0.60 1.69
C TRP A 84 20.66 -1.56 1.65
N ILE A 85 20.93 -2.81 1.99
CA ILE A 85 19.95 -3.90 1.88
C ILE A 85 19.12 -3.98 3.14
N ILE A 86 17.79 -4.01 3.03
CA ILE A 86 16.87 -4.32 4.12
C ILE A 86 16.28 -5.70 3.87
N GLU A 87 16.58 -6.64 4.76
CA GLU A 87 16.06 -8.00 4.66
C GLU A 87 14.66 -8.09 5.26
N ARG A 88 13.78 -8.82 4.57
CA ARG A 88 12.41 -9.10 5.01
C ARG A 88 12.19 -10.60 5.00
N ALA A 89 11.97 -11.16 6.19
CA ALA A 89 11.60 -12.56 6.44
C ALA A 89 10.16 -12.90 5.98
N ARG A 90 9.85 -12.59 4.72
CA ARG A 90 8.59 -12.89 4.07
C ARG A 90 8.82 -13.12 2.58
N LYS A 91 8.04 -14.04 2.00
CA LYS A 91 7.93 -14.21 0.54
C LYS A 91 7.45 -12.92 -0.11
N ARG A 92 8.06 -12.56 -1.26
CA ARG A 92 7.70 -11.35 -2.00
C ARG A 92 6.23 -11.37 -2.43
N PRO A 93 5.44 -10.34 -2.10
CA PRO A 93 4.08 -10.24 -2.59
C PRO A 93 4.06 -10.06 -4.11
N SER A 94 3.08 -10.64 -4.81
CA SER A 94 2.96 -10.56 -6.27
C SER A 94 2.82 -9.13 -6.81
N TRP A 95 2.28 -8.21 -6.02
CA TRP A 95 2.13 -6.80 -6.36
C TRP A 95 3.41 -5.98 -6.14
N PHE A 96 4.42 -6.54 -5.46
CA PHE A 96 5.68 -5.86 -5.18
C PHE A 96 6.76 -6.44 -6.08
N VAL A 97 6.94 -5.85 -7.27
CA VAL A 97 7.90 -6.33 -8.28
C VAL A 97 9.33 -5.89 -7.94
N GLN A 98 10.33 -6.65 -8.35
CA GLN A 98 11.75 -6.25 -8.31
C GLN A 98 12.06 -5.43 -9.56
N ASN A 99 12.56 -4.20 -9.36
CA ASN A 99 12.83 -3.23 -10.42
C ASN A 99 14.33 -3.17 -10.75
#